data_AF-A0A8F9RJ49-F1
#
_entry.id   AF-A0A8F9RJ49-F1
#
_cell.length_a   1.000
_cell.length_b   1.000
_cell.length_c   1.000
_cell.angle_alpha   90.00
_cell.angle_beta   90.00
_cell.angle_gamma   90.00
#
_symmetry.space_group_name_H-M   'P 1'
#
loop_
_entity.id
_entity.type
_entity.pdbx_description
1 polymer ?
#
loop_
_entity_poly.entity_id
_entity_poly.type
_entity_poly.pdbx_seq_one_letter_code
_entity_poly.pdbx_strand_id
1 'polypeptide(L)' 'MKSFIRIISAIYLLGSAISCKSYPMGVLQQSDVNRNSEELQKRHAAEREKTEVSHLNNFGKPPSK' A
#
# COMPACT_ATOMS: atom_id res chain seq x y z
N MET A 1 27.70 -7.90 -46.92
CA MET A 1 28.02 -8.03 -45.48
C MET A 1 27.47 -6.89 -44.62
N LYS A 2 27.80 -5.60 -44.88
CA LYS A 2 27.30 -4.46 -44.07
C LYS A 2 25.77 -4.36 -43.94
N SER A 3 25.01 -4.56 -45.02
CA SER A 3 23.53 -4.54 -44.95
C SER A 3 22.95 -5.70 -44.13
N PHE A 4 23.56 -6.88 -44.21
CA PHE A 4 23.13 -8.05 -43.45
C PHE A 4 23.28 -7.81 -41.93
N ILE A 5 24.41 -7.23 -41.52
CA ILE A 5 24.66 -6.88 -40.11
C ILE A 5 23.64 -5.85 -39.61
N ARG A 6 23.27 -4.86 -40.44
CA ARG A 6 22.24 -3.88 -40.08
C ARG A 6 20.86 -4.50 -39.87
N ILE A 7 20.48 -5.46 -40.72
CA ILE A 7 19.19 -6.16 -40.61
C ILE A 7 19.13 -6.97 -39.32
N ILE A 8 20.18 -7.74 -39.01
CA ILE A 8 20.24 -8.55 -37.78
C ILE A 8 20.20 -7.64 -36.54
N SER A 9 20.93 -6.52 -36.56
CA SER A 9 20.91 -5.54 -35.48
C SER A 9 19.52 -4.92 -35.26
N ALA A 10 18.79 -4.60 -36.33
CA ALA A 10 17.44 -4.05 -36.23
C ALA A 10 16.45 -5.07 -35.65
N ILE A 11 16.54 -6.33 -36.07
CA ILE A 11 15.70 -7.42 -35.55
C ILE A 11 15.99 -7.65 -34.06
N TYR A 12 17.26 -7.63 -33.66
CA TYR A 12 17.66 -7.82 -32.26
C TYR A 12 17.17 -6.69 -31.36
N LEU A 13 17.25 -5.44 -31.83
CA LEU A 13 16.73 -4.27 -31.11
C LEU A 13 15.21 -4.33 -30.95
N LEU A 14 14.47 -4.65 -32.02
CA LEU A 14 13.02 -4.81 -31.93
C LEU A 14 12.62 -5.95 -30.99
N GLY A 15 13.30 -7.10 -31.08
CA GLY A 15 13.05 -8.24 -30.19
C GLY A 15 13.31 -7.91 -28.73
N SER A 16 14.38 -7.17 -28.44
CA SER A 16 14.73 -6.74 -27.08
C SER A 16 13.71 -5.76 -26.50
N ALA A 17 13.18 -4.85 -27.31
CA ALA A 17 12.13 -3.92 -26.90
C ALA A 17 10.81 -4.63 -26.56
N ILE A 18 10.44 -5.67 -27.32
CA ILE A 18 9.23 -6.47 -27.07
C ILE A 18 9.43 -7.38 -25.86
N SER A 19 10.65 -7.87 -25.63
CA SER A 19 10.99 -8.66 -24.45
C SER A 19 11.10 -7.81 -23.18
N CYS A 20 11.26 -6.49 -23.30
CA CYS A 20 11.14 -5.55 -22.18
C CYS A 20 9.66 -5.28 -21.84
N LYS A 21 8.86 -6.34 -21.70
CA LYS A 21 7.64 -6.24 -20.90
C LYS A 21 8.10 -5.99 -19.46
N SER A 22 8.04 -4.73 -19.02
CA SER A 22 8.03 -4.42 -17.59
C SER A 22 7.02 -5.36 -16.97
N TYR A 23 7.48 -6.21 -16.03
CA TYR A 23 6.58 -7.05 -15.25
C TYR A 23 5.41 -6.15 -14.83
N PRO A 24 4.14 -6.51 -15.06
CA PRO A 24 3.07 -5.77 -14.45
C PRO A 24 3.33 -5.90 -12.97
N MET A 25 3.89 -4.85 -12.36
CA MET A 25 3.87 -4.67 -10.92
C MET A 25 2.39 -4.66 -10.63
N GLY A 26 1.87 -5.85 -10.30
CA GLY A 26 0.47 -6.07 -10.02
C GLY A 26 0.06 -4.95 -9.11
N VAL A 27 -1.00 -4.26 -9.51
CA VAL A 27 -1.61 -3.19 -8.73
C VAL A 27 -1.61 -3.67 -7.29
N LEU A 28 -1.02 -2.86 -6.40
CA LEU A 28 -1.00 -3.04 -4.95
C LEU A 28 0.21 -3.78 -4.34
N GLN A 29 1.42 -3.24 -4.54
CA GLN A 29 2.27 -3.07 -3.36
C GLN A 29 1.65 -1.93 -2.54
N GLN A 30 0.67 -2.25 -1.70
CA GLN A 30 0.22 -1.32 -0.68
C GLN A 30 1.46 -1.01 0.15
N SER A 31 2.00 0.19 -0.01
CA SER A 31 3.18 0.64 0.73
C SER A 31 3.00 0.27 2.19
N ASP A 32 4.05 -0.20 2.85
CA ASP A 32 4.00 -0.48 4.29
C ASP A 32 3.46 0.73 5.07
N VAL A 33 3.65 1.95 4.55
CA VAL A 33 3.04 3.18 5.09
C VAL A 33 1.51 3.15 5.03
N ASN A 34 0.90 2.75 3.91
CA ASN A 34 -0.56 2.66 3.79
C ASN A 34 -1.11 1.58 4.72
N ARG A 35 -0.48 0.40 4.75
CA ARG A 35 -0.88 -0.68 5.67
C ARG A 35 -0.78 -0.24 7.14
N ASN A 36 0.31 0.42 7.51
CA ASN A 36 0.52 0.93 8.86
C ASN A 36 -0.50 2.03 9.22
N SER A 37 -0.88 2.89 8.27
CA SER A 37 -1.87 3.94 8.50
C SER A 37 -3.26 3.37 8.78
N GLU A 38 -3.67 2.32 8.08
CA GLU A 38 -4.95 1.63 8.30
C GLU A 38 -4.99 0.93 9.66
N GLU A 39 -3.90 0.26 10.04
CA GLU A 39 -3.79 -0.36 11.36
C GLU A 39 -3.80 0.67 12.49
N LEU A 40 -3.12 1.81 12.31
CA LEU A 40 -3.11 2.90 13.28
C LEU A 40 -4.51 3.49 13.46
N GLN A 41 -5.26 3.68 12.37
CA GLN A 41 -6.62 4.18 12.41
C GLN A 41 -7.56 3.22 13.16
N LYS A 42 -7.42 1.91 12.95
CA LYS A 42 -8.19 0.87 13.69
C LYS A 42 -7.91 0.92 15.19
N ARG A 43 -6.65 1.10 15.60
CA ARG A 43 -6.29 1.22 17.03
C ARG A 43 -6.89 2.48 17.66
N HIS A 44 -6.80 3.62 16.99
CA HIS A 44 -7.41 4.85 17.48
C HIS A 44 -8.94 4.78 17.61
N ALA A 45 -9.62 4.10 16.69
CA ALA A 45 -11.06 3.88 16.80
C ALA A 45 -11.40 3.03 18.04
N ALA A 46 -10.66 1.94 18.27
CA ALA A 46 -10.85 1.07 19.43
C ALA A 46 -10.51 1.77 20.76
N GLU A 47 -9.53 2.67 20.79
CA GLU A 47 -9.21 3.48 21.97
C GLU A 47 -10.29 4.50 22.28
N ARG A 48 -10.84 5.18 21.24
CA ARG A 48 -11.94 6.12 21.41
C ARG A 48 -13.19 5.43 21.93
N GLU A 49 -13.54 4.27 21.38
CA GLU A 49 -14.68 3.46 21.84
C GLU A 49 -14.55 3.09 23.33
N LYS A 50 -13.36 2.64 23.77
CA LYS A 50 -13.10 2.35 25.19
C LYS A 50 -13.20 3.60 26.07
N THR A 51 -12.74 4.74 25.58
CA THR A 51 -12.74 6.00 26.33
C THR A 51 -14.15 6.56 26.46
N GLU A 52 -14.98 6.49 25.42
CA GLU A 52 -16.39 6.90 25.45
C GLU A 52 -17.21 6.07 26.44
N VAL A 53 -17.03 4.74 26.46
CA VAL A 53 -17.65 3.87 27.47
C VAL A 53 -17.17 4.23 28.89
N SER A 54 -15.91 4.65 29.04
CA SER A 54 -15.38 5.10 30.33
C SER A 54 -15.93 6.48 30.75
N HIS A 55 -16.25 7.39 29.83
CA HIS A 55 -16.86 8.69 30.15
C HIS A 55 -18.31 8.56 30.66
N LEU A 56 -19.01 7.49 30.28
CA LEU A 56 -20.34 7.15 30.79
C LEU A 56 -20.30 6.41 32.15
N ASN A 57 -19.10 6.05 32.62
CA ASN A 57 -18.95 5.33 33.88
C ASN A 57 -19.01 6.31 35.08
N ASN A 58 -19.99 6.12 35.96
CA ASN A 58 -20.11 6.87 37.22
C ASN A 58 -19.34 6.21 38.39
N PHE A 59 -18.42 5.26 38.13
CA PHE A 59 -17.58 4.66 39.17
C PHE A 59 -16.82 5.75 39.94
N GLY A 60 -17.04 5.81 41.25
CA GLY A 60 -16.38 6.76 42.14
C GLY A 60 -16.99 8.17 42.16
N LYS A 61 -18.07 8.44 41.40
CA LYS A 61 -18.77 9.72 41.51
C LYS A 61 -19.60 9.72 42.80
N PRO A 62 -19.31 10.62 43.77
CA PRO A 62 -20.10 10.68 44.99
C PRO A 62 -21.56 11.03 44.64
N PRO A 63 -22.56 10.46 45.34
CA PRO A 63 -23.94 10.85 45.14
C PRO A 63 -24.08 12.37 45.35
N SER A 64 -24.63 13.06 44.36
CA SER A 64 -24.97 14.48 44.51
C SER A 64 -25.97 14.62 45.64
N LYS A 65 -25.72 15.57 46.54
CA LYS A 65 -26.64 15.96 47.63
C LYS A 65 -27.98 16.44 47.09
#